data_AF-A0A8K0AJD9-F1
#
_entry.id   AF-A0A8K0AJD9-F1
#
_cell.length_a   1.000
_cell.length_b   1.000
_cell.length_c   1.000
_cell.angle_alpha   90.00
_cell.angle_beta   90.00
_cell.angle_gamma   90.00
#
_symmetry.space_group_name_H-M   'P 1'
#
loop_
_entity.id
_entity.type
_entity.pdbx_description
1 polymer ?
#
loop_
_entity_poly.entity_id
_entity_poly.type
_entity_poly.pdbx_seq_one_letter_code
_entity_poly.pdbx_strand_id
1 'polypeptide(L)'
;MTIDGKMAGGASYTYTMTTTPAFKTDCQDGQMTVIENFSAYCLGCPRGTHKQANSTTCVKCDYREYQDEEGQSSCKLCPSGTNAVFKDCIPQCVGDKPPCADCLLVSWSFRCKFSDGWAGSSGGLVCGREDDMDGFSDVPIECGNETCIIDNCPGTPNEDQLNIDGVWKGDVCEVDIDGDGVFNDEIDSDGDGVGSMCDNCVSTPNPDQANSDDTEAGDACERALEELIALS
;
A
#
# COMPACT_ATOMS: atom_id res chain seq x y z
N MET A 1 -3.80 45.05 8.22
CA MET A 1 -2.32 45.04 8.25
C MET A 1 -1.84 44.92 6.81
N THR A 2 -0.82 45.66 6.41
CA THR A 2 -0.29 45.63 5.04
C THR A 2 1.04 44.87 5.07
N ILE A 3 1.17 43.84 4.23
CA ILE A 3 2.40 43.05 4.09
C ILE A 3 2.99 43.37 2.73
N ASP A 4 4.22 43.89 2.74
CA ASP A 4 5.02 44.12 1.53
C ASP A 4 5.97 42.94 1.33
N GLY A 5 5.92 42.32 0.15
CA GLY A 5 6.76 41.18 -0.22
C GLY A 5 7.44 41.38 -1.57
N LYS A 6 8.44 40.56 -1.85
CA LYS A 6 9.16 40.56 -3.14
C LYS A 6 9.13 39.15 -3.70
N MET A 7 8.59 38.98 -4.91
CA MET A 7 8.58 37.69 -5.60
C MET A 7 10.00 37.31 -6.02
N ALA A 8 10.24 36.02 -6.28
CA ALA A 8 11.55 35.51 -6.70
C ALA A 8 12.10 36.18 -7.99
N GLY A 9 11.22 36.77 -8.82
CA GLY A 9 11.59 37.59 -10.00
C GLY A 9 11.84 39.07 -9.72
N GLY A 10 11.89 39.52 -8.46
CA GLY A 10 12.19 40.90 -8.08
C GLY A 10 11.01 41.87 -8.09
N ALA A 11 9.83 41.44 -8.54
CA ALA A 11 8.60 42.24 -8.47
C ALA A 11 8.11 42.34 -7.01
N SER A 12 7.93 43.57 -6.53
CA SER A 12 7.33 43.81 -5.22
C SER A 12 5.81 43.70 -5.29
N TYR A 13 5.18 43.18 -4.25
CA TYR A 13 3.73 43.16 -4.07
C TYR A 13 3.36 43.67 -2.68
N THR A 14 2.19 44.28 -2.59
CA THR A 14 1.61 44.76 -1.33
C THR A 14 0.26 44.09 -1.16
N TYR A 15 0.10 43.32 -0.09
CA TYR A 15 -1.15 42.65 0.24
C TYR A 15 -1.79 43.27 1.47
N THR A 16 -3.02 43.76 1.33
CA THR A 16 -3.76 44.40 2.40
C THR A 16 -4.74 43.40 3.01
N MET A 17 -4.44 42.93 4.22
CA MET A 17 -5.34 42.04 4.97
C MET A 17 -6.53 42.83 5.51
N THR A 18 -7.75 42.35 5.22
CA THR A 18 -9.03 42.91 5.69
C THR A 18 -9.35 42.54 7.14
N THR A 19 -8.67 41.54 7.70
CA THR A 19 -8.79 41.12 9.11
C THR A 19 -7.40 40.99 9.74
N THR A 20 -7.30 41.19 11.05
CA THR A 20 -6.06 40.95 11.80
C THR A 20 -5.85 39.43 11.87
N PRO A 21 -4.76 38.87 11.35
CA PRO A 21 -4.56 37.43 11.42
C PRO A 21 -4.36 37.01 12.89
N ALA A 22 -5.10 36.00 13.33
CA ALA A 22 -4.88 35.38 14.63
C ALA A 22 -3.64 34.48 14.51
N PHE A 23 -2.57 34.86 15.19
CA PHE A 23 -1.37 34.03 15.33
C PHE A 23 -1.34 33.46 16.73
N LYS A 24 -1.96 32.29 16.91
CA LYS A 24 -1.88 31.51 18.14
C LYS A 24 -0.92 30.35 17.92
N THR A 25 0.32 30.55 18.35
CA THR A 25 1.41 29.55 18.24
C THR A 25 1.71 28.84 19.55
N ASP A 26 1.19 29.36 20.67
CA ASP A 26 1.31 28.77 22.00
C ASP A 26 0.08 27.90 22.31
N CYS A 27 0.12 26.67 21.79
CA CYS A 27 -0.95 25.70 21.95
C CYS A 27 -0.72 24.86 23.20
N GLN A 28 -1.80 24.74 23.98
CA GLN A 28 -1.81 24.05 25.26
C GLN A 28 -1.64 22.53 25.07
N ASP A 29 -1.58 21.81 26.19
CA ASP A 29 -1.60 20.35 26.19
C ASP A 29 -2.78 19.82 25.37
N GLY A 30 -2.51 18.76 24.62
CA GLY A 30 -3.43 18.16 23.67
C GLY A 30 -3.71 19.02 22.43
N GLN A 31 -3.01 20.12 22.19
CA GLN A 31 -3.21 20.96 21.01
C GLN A 31 -1.91 21.19 20.22
N MET A 32 -1.97 20.97 18.90
CA MET A 32 -0.90 21.31 17.98
C MET A 32 -1.13 22.67 17.33
N THR A 33 -0.04 23.33 16.95
CA THR A 33 -0.07 24.57 16.17
C THR A 33 -0.22 24.22 14.69
N VAL A 34 -1.29 24.69 14.06
CA VAL A 34 -1.51 24.61 12.62
C VAL A 34 -1.20 25.97 12.02
N ILE A 35 -0.36 25.99 10.99
CA ILE A 35 0.03 27.20 10.26
C ILE A 35 -0.43 27.05 8.81
N GLU A 36 -1.38 27.86 8.38
CA GLU A 36 -1.91 27.85 7.01
C GLU A 36 -1.96 29.25 6.45
N ASN A 37 -1.38 29.45 5.25
CA ASN A 37 -1.29 30.69 4.49
C ASN A 37 -0.76 31.91 5.27
N PHE A 38 -1.56 32.45 6.20
CA PHE A 38 -1.26 33.61 7.05
C PHE A 38 -1.92 33.56 8.44
N SER A 39 -2.38 32.39 8.88
CA SER A 39 -3.02 32.18 10.19
C SER A 39 -2.27 31.10 10.96
N ALA A 40 -2.17 31.24 12.29
CA ALA A 40 -1.74 30.17 13.17
C ALA A 40 -2.83 29.93 14.22
N TYR A 41 -3.31 28.70 14.34
CA TYR A 41 -4.34 28.35 15.31
C TYR A 41 -4.06 26.99 15.95
N CYS A 42 -4.69 26.75 17.10
CA CYS A 42 -4.53 25.52 17.85
C CYS A 42 -5.62 24.54 17.45
N LEU A 43 -5.21 23.36 17.00
CA LEU A 43 -6.09 22.23 16.74
C LEU A 43 -5.84 21.14 17.78
N GLY A 44 -6.90 20.45 18.20
CA GLY A 44 -6.75 19.29 19.08
C GLY A 44 -5.92 18.19 18.42
N CYS A 45 -5.14 17.46 19.21
CA CYS A 45 -4.48 16.25 18.74
C CYS A 45 -5.52 15.26 18.21
N PRO A 46 -5.32 14.68 17.01
CA PRO A 46 -6.19 13.65 16.49
C PRO A 46 -6.31 12.46 17.44
N ARG A 47 -7.42 11.73 17.35
CA ARG A 47 -7.60 10.45 18.03
C ARG A 47 -6.39 9.54 17.79
N GLY A 48 -5.95 8.85 18.84
CA GLY A 48 -4.78 7.97 18.83
C GLY A 48 -3.45 8.71 19.07
N THR A 49 -3.51 10.03 19.31
CA THR A 49 -2.35 10.85 19.63
C THR A 49 -2.61 11.73 20.84
N HIS A 50 -1.55 12.19 21.49
CA HIS A 50 -1.61 13.08 22.63
C HIS A 50 -0.45 14.08 22.61
N LYS A 51 -0.54 15.18 23.36
CA LYS A 51 0.58 16.14 23.48
C LYS A 51 0.67 16.70 24.89
N GLN A 52 1.86 16.58 25.49
CA GLN A 52 2.21 17.28 26.73
C GLN A 52 2.95 18.59 26.39
N ALA A 53 3.00 19.55 27.32
CA ALA A 53 3.55 20.89 27.14
C ALA A 53 4.96 20.94 26.53
N ASN A 54 5.79 19.93 26.81
CA ASN A 54 7.17 19.84 26.33
C ASN A 54 7.32 19.29 24.91
N SER A 55 6.24 18.82 24.27
CA SER A 55 6.26 18.35 22.88
C SER A 55 5.68 19.42 21.95
N THR A 56 6.31 19.64 20.80
CA THR A 56 5.82 20.55 19.75
C THR A 56 4.79 19.89 18.82
N THR A 57 4.72 18.56 18.82
CA THR A 57 3.82 17.76 17.97
C THR A 57 2.98 16.80 18.81
N CYS A 58 1.88 16.31 18.24
CA CYS A 58 1.13 15.21 18.85
C CYS A 58 1.91 13.91 18.66
N VAL A 59 2.07 13.18 19.76
CA VAL A 59 2.77 11.90 19.88
C VAL A 59 1.75 10.78 19.88
N LYS A 60 2.04 9.67 19.21
CA LYS A 60 1.14 8.51 19.14
C LYS A 60 1.05 7.81 20.50
N CYS A 61 -0.12 7.23 20.82
CA CYS A 61 -0.26 6.31 21.95
C CYS A 61 0.52 5.01 21.73
N ASP A 62 1.09 4.46 22.79
CA ASP A 62 1.81 3.17 22.76
C ASP A 62 0.88 1.98 22.47
N TYR A 63 1.42 0.80 22.15
CA TYR A 63 0.64 -0.39 21.73
C TYR A 63 -0.42 -0.87 22.73
N ARG A 64 -0.26 -0.56 24.03
CA ARG A 64 -1.25 -0.84 25.09
C ARG A 64 -2.05 0.39 25.49
N GLU A 65 -1.91 1.49 24.77
CA GLU A 65 -2.54 2.74 25.10
C GLU A 65 -3.38 3.24 23.92
N TYR A 66 -4.51 3.87 24.20
CA TYR A 66 -5.44 4.35 23.20
C TYR A 66 -5.97 5.72 23.58
N GLN A 67 -6.46 6.46 22.59
CA GLN A 67 -7.11 7.74 22.84
C GLN A 67 -8.22 7.98 21.82
N ASP A 68 -9.45 7.71 22.24
CA ASP A 68 -10.68 7.79 21.46
C ASP A 68 -11.23 9.22 21.31
N GLU A 69 -10.64 10.20 22.01
CA GLU A 69 -11.04 11.60 21.99
C GLU A 69 -9.96 12.50 21.38
N GLU A 70 -10.37 13.56 20.70
CA GLU A 70 -9.44 14.58 20.19
C GLU A 70 -9.00 15.53 21.30
N GLY A 71 -7.85 16.18 21.13
CA GLY A 71 -7.43 17.27 22.01
C GLY A 71 -6.80 16.83 23.33
N GLN A 72 -6.34 15.58 23.40
CA GLN A 72 -5.96 14.95 24.67
C GLN A 72 -4.46 15.07 24.97
N SER A 73 -4.12 15.18 26.24
CA SER A 73 -2.74 15.36 26.71
C SER A 73 -2.02 14.05 27.06
N SER A 74 -2.77 12.96 27.17
CA SER A 74 -2.28 11.62 27.50
C SER A 74 -3.13 10.53 26.84
N CYS A 75 -2.63 9.31 26.83
CA CYS A 75 -3.33 8.12 26.37
C CYS A 75 -3.86 7.29 27.55
N LYS A 76 -4.96 6.57 27.31
CA LYS A 76 -5.61 5.65 28.25
C LYS A 76 -4.99 4.26 28.09
N LEU A 77 -4.72 3.53 29.17
CA LEU A 77 -4.23 2.15 29.07
C LEU A 77 -5.38 1.19 28.71
N CYS A 78 -5.13 0.25 27.81
CA CYS A 78 -6.04 -0.83 27.49
C CYS A 78 -6.16 -1.84 28.66
N PRO A 79 -7.36 -2.44 28.86
CA PRO A 79 -7.53 -3.54 29.79
C PRO A 79 -6.56 -4.70 29.55
N SER A 80 -6.25 -5.46 30.60
CA SER A 80 -5.37 -6.64 30.48
C SER A 80 -5.89 -7.64 29.45
N GLY A 81 -5.01 -8.12 28.56
CA GLY A 81 -5.35 -9.06 27.48
C GLY A 81 -5.99 -8.40 26.26
N THR A 82 -5.90 -7.08 26.15
CA THR A 82 -6.36 -6.31 24.99
C THR A 82 -5.27 -5.34 24.52
N ASN A 83 -5.28 -5.00 23.23
CA ASN A 83 -4.36 -4.04 22.61
C ASN A 83 -5.15 -2.95 21.87
N ALA A 84 -4.52 -1.79 21.71
CA ALA A 84 -5.13 -0.66 21.01
C ALA A 84 -5.18 -0.94 19.51
N VAL A 85 -6.36 -0.84 18.91
CA VAL A 85 -6.60 -0.93 17.47
C VAL A 85 -7.48 0.22 17.00
N PHE A 86 -7.46 0.53 15.72
CA PHE A 86 -8.39 1.48 15.12
C PHE A 86 -9.58 0.72 14.53
N LYS A 87 -10.79 1.04 15.00
CA LYS A 87 -12.03 0.62 14.36
C LYS A 87 -12.84 1.86 14.04
N ASP A 88 -13.29 1.98 12.80
CA ASP A 88 -14.03 3.15 12.33
C ASP A 88 -13.26 4.48 12.57
N CYS A 89 -11.93 4.44 12.48
CA CYS A 89 -11.01 5.56 12.81
C CYS A 89 -11.10 6.05 14.27
N ILE A 90 -11.61 5.21 15.18
CA ILE A 90 -11.63 5.43 16.62
C ILE A 90 -10.72 4.38 17.28
N PRO A 91 -9.69 4.80 18.03
CA PRO A 91 -8.90 3.90 18.85
C PRO A 91 -9.77 3.21 19.89
N GLN A 92 -9.69 1.89 19.96
CA GLN A 92 -10.41 1.06 20.92
C GLN A 92 -9.57 -0.15 21.31
N CYS A 93 -9.86 -0.74 22.46
CA CYS A 93 -9.14 -1.92 22.93
C CYS A 93 -9.87 -3.20 22.49
N VAL A 94 -9.16 -4.09 21.79
CA VAL A 94 -9.67 -5.41 21.39
C VAL A 94 -8.75 -6.51 21.91
N GLY A 95 -9.29 -7.72 22.10
CA GLY A 95 -8.53 -8.88 22.63
C GLY A 95 -7.30 -9.25 21.81
N ASP A 96 -6.41 -10.07 22.38
CA ASP A 96 -5.04 -10.43 21.95
C ASP A 96 -4.83 -11.03 20.53
N LYS A 97 -5.38 -10.42 19.47
CA LYS A 97 -4.92 -10.60 18.10
C LYS A 97 -5.02 -9.28 17.31
N PRO A 98 -3.89 -8.61 17.01
CA PRO A 98 -3.90 -7.45 16.12
C PRO A 98 -3.66 -7.88 14.66
N PRO A 99 -4.38 -7.31 13.67
CA PRO A 99 -4.06 -7.47 12.24
C PRO A 99 -2.93 -6.56 11.74
N CYS A 100 -2.60 -5.46 12.44
CA CYS A 100 -1.59 -4.49 11.99
C CYS A 100 -0.27 -4.64 12.77
N ALA A 101 0.85 -4.83 12.06
CA ALA A 101 2.20 -4.77 12.65
C ALA A 101 2.66 -3.34 12.93
N ASP A 102 2.26 -2.39 12.08
CA ASP A 102 2.69 -1.00 12.15
C ASP A 102 1.59 -0.05 11.61
N CYS A 103 1.65 1.24 11.96
CA CYS A 103 0.75 2.26 11.37
C CYS A 103 1.58 3.37 10.72
N LEU A 104 1.42 3.55 9.42
CA LEU A 104 2.10 4.55 8.61
C LEU A 104 1.19 5.78 8.43
N LEU A 105 1.74 6.98 8.65
CA LEU A 105 1.06 8.23 8.32
C LEU A 105 1.33 8.56 6.84
N VAL A 106 0.32 8.42 5.98
CA VAL A 106 0.42 8.69 4.55
C VAL A 106 -0.61 9.73 4.15
N SER A 107 -0.17 10.87 3.63
CA SER A 107 -1.06 11.96 3.16
C SER A 107 -2.13 12.38 4.18
N TRP A 108 -1.72 12.50 5.45
CA TRP A 108 -2.60 12.87 6.59
C TRP A 108 -3.66 11.82 6.96
N SER A 109 -3.54 10.59 6.45
CA SER A 109 -4.36 9.44 6.86
C SER A 109 -3.46 8.33 7.43
N PHE A 110 -3.89 7.70 8.53
CA PHE A 110 -3.19 6.53 9.06
C PHE A 110 -3.57 5.29 8.25
N ARG A 111 -2.56 4.63 7.68
CA ARG A 111 -2.65 3.35 6.98
C ARG A 111 -2.03 2.29 7.86
N CYS A 112 -2.67 1.15 8.03
CA CYS A 112 -2.04 0.01 8.67
C CYS A 112 -1.07 -0.66 7.68
N LYS A 113 0.10 -1.05 8.18
CA LYS A 113 1.00 -1.99 7.51
C LYS A 113 0.75 -3.37 8.11
N PHE A 114 0.54 -4.35 7.25
CA PHE A 114 0.37 -5.73 7.65
C PHE A 114 1.65 -6.30 8.29
N SER A 115 1.49 -7.31 9.15
CA SER A 115 2.62 -8.14 9.56
C SER A 115 3.02 -9.05 8.41
N ASP A 116 4.26 -9.55 8.39
CA ASP A 116 4.65 -10.61 7.45
C ASP A 116 3.64 -11.78 7.53
N GLY A 117 3.19 -12.26 6.37
CA GLY A 117 2.17 -13.30 6.24
C GLY A 117 0.71 -12.82 6.26
N TRP A 118 0.46 -11.55 5.91
CA TRP A 118 -0.88 -10.96 5.88
C TRP A 118 -1.03 -9.95 4.74
N ALA A 119 -2.19 -10.00 4.08
CA ALA A 119 -2.56 -9.11 2.98
C ALA A 119 -4.02 -8.64 3.09
N GLY A 120 -4.38 -7.54 2.44
CA GLY A 120 -5.77 -7.08 2.43
C GLY A 120 -5.99 -5.64 2.01
N SER A 121 -6.96 -4.97 2.65
CA SER A 121 -7.43 -3.65 2.20
C SER A 121 -6.31 -2.62 2.16
N SER A 122 -6.41 -1.66 1.24
CA SER A 122 -5.35 -0.68 1.01
C SER A 122 -5.06 0.15 2.27
N GLY A 123 -6.07 0.36 3.12
CA GLY A 123 -5.98 1.03 4.42
C GLY A 123 -5.39 0.18 5.55
N GLY A 124 -5.21 -1.11 5.33
CA GLY A 124 -4.67 -2.09 6.26
C GLY A 124 -5.60 -2.45 7.43
N LEU A 125 -6.88 -2.07 7.35
CA LEU A 125 -7.87 -2.26 8.41
C LEU A 125 -8.53 -3.65 8.35
N VAL A 126 -8.47 -4.30 7.18
CA VAL A 126 -8.99 -5.64 6.94
C VAL A 126 -7.85 -6.43 6.30
N CYS A 127 -7.49 -7.57 6.88
CA CYS A 127 -6.54 -8.49 6.30
C CYS A 127 -6.96 -9.94 6.47
N GLY A 128 -6.48 -10.77 5.55
CA GLY A 128 -6.46 -12.21 5.64
C GLY A 128 -5.02 -12.71 5.70
N ARG A 129 -4.90 -14.02 5.89
CA ARG A 129 -3.61 -14.71 5.80
C ARG A 129 -3.07 -14.59 4.38
N GLU A 130 -1.76 -14.48 4.28
CA GLU A 130 -1.00 -14.62 3.05
C GLU A 130 0.19 -15.54 3.36
N ASP A 131 0.27 -16.69 2.69
CA ASP A 131 1.27 -17.70 3.03
C ASP A 131 2.58 -17.55 2.22
N ASP A 132 2.56 -16.89 1.07
CA ASP A 132 3.69 -16.84 0.12
C ASP A 132 4.30 -15.44 -0.12
N MET A 133 3.81 -14.40 0.55
CA MET A 133 4.45 -13.07 0.58
C MET A 133 4.33 -12.24 -0.69
N ASP A 134 3.29 -12.45 -1.50
CA ASP A 134 3.06 -11.73 -2.76
C ASP A 134 2.07 -10.53 -2.63
N GLY A 135 1.52 -10.30 -1.44
CA GLY A 135 0.62 -9.19 -1.16
C GLY A 135 -0.86 -9.48 -1.41
N PHE A 136 -1.26 -10.71 -1.72
CA PHE A 136 -2.65 -11.14 -1.89
C PHE A 136 -3.12 -12.07 -0.77
N SER A 137 -4.41 -12.00 -0.42
CA SER A 137 -4.94 -12.76 0.72
C SER A 137 -5.42 -14.14 0.26
N ASP A 138 -4.93 -15.22 0.88
CA ASP A 138 -5.33 -16.62 0.62
C ASP A 138 -6.84 -16.85 0.85
N VAL A 139 -7.42 -16.03 1.71
CA VAL A 139 -8.81 -16.16 2.15
C VAL A 139 -9.66 -15.00 1.64
N PRO A 140 -10.93 -15.26 1.29
CA PRO A 140 -11.88 -14.20 0.96
C PRO A 140 -12.03 -13.21 2.12
N ILE A 141 -11.89 -11.92 1.82
CA ILE A 141 -12.01 -10.82 2.80
C ILE A 141 -12.95 -9.73 2.28
N GLU A 142 -13.81 -9.21 3.15
CA GLU A 142 -14.72 -8.11 2.84
C GLU A 142 -14.06 -6.75 3.10
N CYS A 143 -13.54 -6.11 2.05
CA CYS A 143 -12.82 -4.84 2.15
C CYS A 143 -13.72 -3.60 2.02
N GLY A 144 -15.02 -3.76 2.28
CA GLY A 144 -16.00 -2.67 2.27
C GLY A 144 -16.18 -2.08 0.86
N ASN A 145 -15.76 -0.82 0.68
CA ASN A 145 -15.84 -0.12 -0.61
C ASN A 145 -14.66 -0.40 -1.55
N GLU A 146 -13.66 -1.14 -1.07
CA GLU A 146 -12.52 -1.59 -1.86
C GLU A 146 -12.74 -3.06 -2.24
N THR A 147 -12.36 -3.40 -3.46
CA THR A 147 -12.25 -4.81 -3.86
C THR A 147 -10.88 -5.28 -3.40
N CYS A 148 -10.85 -6.24 -2.47
CA CYS A 148 -9.63 -6.99 -2.21
C CYS A 148 -9.54 -8.14 -3.20
N ILE A 149 -8.35 -8.28 -3.78
CA ILE A 149 -8.03 -9.39 -4.67
C ILE A 149 -7.66 -10.56 -3.76
N ILE A 150 -8.26 -11.72 -4.04
CA ILE A 150 -8.00 -12.99 -3.35
C ILE A 150 -6.90 -13.66 -4.14
N ASP A 151 -5.92 -14.20 -3.43
CA ASP A 151 -4.84 -14.94 -4.05
C ASP A 151 -5.37 -16.20 -4.77
N ASN A 152 -5.08 -16.28 -6.07
CA ASN A 152 -5.42 -17.42 -6.91
C ASN A 152 -4.35 -18.54 -6.89
N CYS A 153 -3.20 -18.31 -6.23
CA CYS A 153 -2.13 -19.28 -5.99
C CYS A 153 -1.49 -19.18 -4.58
N PRO A 154 -2.22 -19.53 -3.48
CA PRO A 154 -1.81 -19.35 -2.06
C PRO A 154 -0.49 -19.96 -1.55
N GLY A 155 0.28 -20.62 -2.41
CA GLY A 155 1.58 -21.20 -2.05
C GLY A 155 2.68 -20.89 -3.06
N THR A 156 2.42 -20.05 -4.05
CA THR A 156 3.37 -19.69 -5.09
C THR A 156 3.20 -18.22 -5.43
N PRO A 157 4.19 -17.35 -5.10
CA PRO A 157 4.05 -15.92 -5.27
C PRO A 157 3.73 -15.54 -6.71
N ASN A 158 2.68 -14.75 -6.94
CA ASN A 158 2.31 -14.27 -8.26
C ASN A 158 1.63 -12.88 -8.19
N GLU A 159 2.48 -11.85 -8.12
CA GLU A 159 2.04 -10.45 -7.93
C GLU A 159 1.09 -9.93 -9.03
N ASP A 160 1.07 -10.56 -10.20
CA ASP A 160 0.23 -10.21 -11.34
C ASP A 160 -1.17 -10.84 -11.32
N GLN A 161 -1.37 -11.89 -10.50
CA GLN A 161 -2.61 -12.64 -10.34
C GLN A 161 -3.24 -13.05 -11.69
N LEU A 162 -2.40 -13.39 -12.68
CA LEU A 162 -2.87 -13.82 -14.00
C LEU A 162 -3.69 -15.12 -13.91
N ASN A 163 -4.67 -15.22 -14.80
CA ASN A 163 -5.72 -16.24 -14.82
C ASN A 163 -6.41 -16.27 -16.19
N ILE A 164 -5.85 -17.02 -17.13
CA ILE A 164 -6.25 -17.00 -18.54
C ILE A 164 -7.62 -17.66 -18.77
N ASP A 165 -7.89 -18.80 -18.15
CA ASP A 165 -9.15 -19.54 -18.32
C ASP A 165 -10.31 -18.96 -17.49
N GLY A 166 -10.00 -18.08 -16.53
CA GLY A 166 -10.96 -17.37 -15.70
C GLY A 166 -11.60 -18.24 -14.61
N VAL A 167 -11.00 -19.37 -14.24
CA VAL A 167 -11.41 -20.16 -13.07
C VAL A 167 -10.83 -19.56 -11.78
N TRP A 168 -10.94 -20.22 -10.63
CA TRP A 168 -10.41 -19.64 -9.39
C TRP A 168 -8.88 -19.73 -9.28
N LYS A 169 -8.25 -20.68 -9.97
CA LYS A 169 -6.84 -21.03 -9.81
C LYS A 169 -5.98 -20.24 -10.80
N GLY A 170 -4.87 -19.67 -10.34
CA GLY A 170 -4.03 -18.80 -11.16
C GLY A 170 -3.05 -19.53 -12.06
N ASP A 171 -2.56 -18.82 -13.08
CA ASP A 171 -1.71 -19.39 -14.14
C ASP A 171 -0.44 -20.03 -13.57
N VAL A 172 0.21 -19.37 -12.60
CA VAL A 172 1.48 -19.79 -11.99
C VAL A 172 1.38 -21.13 -11.26
N CYS A 173 0.20 -21.51 -10.78
CA CYS A 173 -0.04 -22.77 -10.09
C CYS A 173 -0.93 -23.74 -10.88
N GLU A 174 -1.28 -23.43 -12.12
CA GLU A 174 -2.09 -24.25 -13.03
C GLU A 174 -1.24 -25.07 -13.99
N VAL A 175 -1.71 -26.29 -14.31
CA VAL A 175 -1.05 -27.24 -15.22
C VAL A 175 -1.62 -27.20 -16.64
N ASP A 176 -2.76 -26.55 -16.82
CA ASP A 176 -3.51 -26.33 -18.06
C ASP A 176 -4.10 -24.91 -17.98
N ILE A 177 -3.28 -23.93 -18.34
CA ILE A 177 -3.54 -22.50 -18.06
C ILE A 177 -4.73 -21.94 -18.86
N ASP A 178 -5.04 -22.50 -20.03
CA ASP A 178 -6.14 -22.05 -20.87
C ASP A 178 -7.37 -22.97 -20.85
N GLY A 179 -7.29 -24.09 -20.13
CA GLY A 179 -8.39 -25.02 -19.89
C GLY A 179 -8.84 -25.76 -21.14
N ASP A 180 -7.96 -25.92 -22.13
CA ASP A 180 -8.27 -26.59 -23.39
C ASP A 180 -8.18 -28.13 -23.29
N GLY A 181 -7.64 -28.63 -22.17
CA GLY A 181 -7.44 -30.05 -21.87
C GLY A 181 -6.08 -30.61 -22.29
N VAL A 182 -5.15 -29.76 -22.70
CA VAL A 182 -3.74 -30.07 -23.00
C VAL A 182 -2.87 -29.48 -21.90
N PHE A 183 -1.93 -30.26 -21.36
CA PHE A 183 -1.04 -29.71 -20.33
C PHE A 183 -0.04 -28.74 -20.93
N ASN A 184 0.32 -27.73 -20.14
CA ASN A 184 1.27 -26.67 -20.52
C ASN A 184 2.57 -27.22 -21.13
N ASP A 185 3.08 -28.35 -20.62
CA ASP A 185 4.34 -29.00 -21.01
C ASP A 185 4.19 -30.10 -22.08
N GLU A 186 2.97 -30.34 -22.60
CA GLU A 186 2.73 -31.44 -23.55
C GLU A 186 3.23 -31.13 -24.96
N ILE A 187 3.16 -29.86 -25.39
CA ILE A 187 3.62 -29.40 -26.69
C ILE A 187 4.88 -28.58 -26.49
N ASP A 188 6.00 -28.98 -27.09
CA ASP A 188 7.29 -28.28 -27.10
C ASP A 188 7.77 -28.22 -28.56
N SER A 189 7.47 -27.10 -29.23
CA SER A 189 7.61 -26.95 -30.68
C SER A 189 9.07 -26.81 -31.13
N ASP A 190 9.93 -26.25 -30.30
CA ASP A 190 11.33 -26.02 -30.62
C ASP A 190 12.32 -26.93 -29.85
N GLY A 191 11.81 -27.70 -28.88
CA GLY A 191 12.51 -28.77 -28.19
C GLY A 191 13.44 -28.28 -27.09
N ASP A 192 13.19 -27.10 -26.53
CA ASP A 192 14.05 -26.47 -25.53
C ASP A 192 13.73 -26.89 -24.07
N GLY A 193 12.63 -27.62 -23.89
CA GLY A 193 12.15 -28.10 -22.59
C GLY A 193 11.16 -27.18 -21.88
N VAL A 194 10.73 -26.10 -22.53
CA VAL A 194 9.61 -25.22 -22.14
C VAL A 194 8.43 -25.52 -23.05
N GLY A 195 7.26 -25.73 -22.46
CA GLY A 195 6.07 -25.99 -23.24
C GLY A 195 5.64 -24.76 -24.06
N SER A 196 5.24 -24.95 -25.31
CA SER A 196 4.87 -23.91 -26.28
C SER A 196 3.78 -22.95 -25.81
N MET A 197 2.96 -23.34 -24.84
CA MET A 197 1.95 -22.45 -24.24
C MET A 197 2.55 -21.45 -23.23
N CYS A 198 3.71 -21.78 -22.66
CA CYS A 198 4.42 -20.97 -21.66
C CYS A 198 5.76 -20.45 -22.19
N ASP A 199 6.05 -20.65 -23.47
CA ASP A 199 7.29 -20.30 -24.12
C ASP A 199 7.17 -18.93 -24.80
N ASN A 200 7.89 -17.93 -24.25
CA ASN A 200 7.94 -16.58 -24.81
C ASN A 200 8.67 -16.51 -26.17
N CYS A 201 9.20 -17.63 -26.65
CA CYS A 201 9.79 -17.79 -27.97
C CYS A 201 9.50 -19.17 -28.62
N VAL A 202 8.21 -19.55 -28.75
CA VAL A 202 7.63 -20.80 -29.33
C VAL A 202 8.38 -21.50 -30.50
N SER A 203 9.21 -20.79 -31.25
CA SER A 203 9.97 -21.33 -32.39
C SER A 203 11.49 -21.19 -32.31
N THR A 204 12.02 -20.66 -31.20
CA THR A 204 13.43 -20.30 -31.02
C THR A 204 13.92 -20.73 -29.62
N PRO A 205 14.73 -21.80 -29.52
CA PRO A 205 15.07 -22.39 -28.22
C PRO A 205 15.71 -21.41 -27.24
N ASN A 206 15.10 -21.26 -26.06
CA ASN A 206 15.53 -20.42 -24.94
C ASN A 206 15.05 -20.98 -23.58
N PRO A 207 15.70 -22.04 -23.07
CA PRO A 207 15.29 -22.69 -21.82
C PRO A 207 15.30 -21.78 -20.58
N ASP A 208 15.91 -20.59 -20.67
CA ASP A 208 15.98 -19.59 -19.61
C ASP A 208 14.85 -18.56 -19.64
N GLN A 209 14.04 -18.54 -20.71
CA GLN A 209 12.87 -17.67 -20.89
C GLN A 209 13.18 -16.18 -20.62
N ALA A 210 14.43 -15.75 -20.89
CA ALA A 210 14.86 -14.38 -20.63
C ALA A 210 14.02 -13.38 -21.42
N ASN A 211 13.54 -12.34 -20.73
CA ASN A 211 12.74 -11.25 -21.29
C ASN A 211 13.15 -9.96 -20.58
N SER A 212 13.99 -9.16 -21.23
CA SER A 212 14.63 -7.99 -20.61
C SER A 212 13.77 -6.73 -20.65
N ASP A 213 12.74 -6.69 -21.48
CA ASP A 213 11.89 -5.51 -21.68
C ASP A 213 10.41 -5.73 -21.30
N ASP A 214 10.11 -6.91 -20.74
CA ASP A 214 8.80 -7.36 -20.26
C ASP A 214 7.72 -7.29 -21.35
N THR A 215 8.07 -7.55 -22.62
CA THR A 215 7.10 -7.69 -23.72
C THR A 215 6.61 -9.13 -23.87
N GLU A 216 5.75 -9.42 -24.85
CA GLU A 216 5.26 -10.79 -25.08
C GLU A 216 6.35 -11.70 -25.68
N ALA A 217 7.34 -11.13 -26.37
CA ALA A 217 8.42 -11.87 -27.01
C ALA A 217 9.66 -11.93 -26.10
N GLY A 218 10.31 -13.09 -26.01
CA GLY A 218 11.56 -13.23 -25.28
C GLY A 218 12.79 -12.72 -26.04
N ASP A 219 13.87 -12.47 -25.30
CA ASP A 219 15.14 -11.94 -25.82
C ASP A 219 15.69 -12.80 -26.98
N ALA A 220 15.41 -14.11 -27.00
CA ALA A 220 15.94 -15.01 -28.01
C ALA A 220 15.32 -14.81 -29.40
N CYS A 221 13.99 -14.74 -29.48
CA CYS A 221 13.25 -14.56 -30.71
C CYS A 221 13.28 -13.10 -31.19
N GLU A 222 13.39 -12.13 -30.27
CA GLU A 222 13.66 -10.75 -30.62
C GLU A 222 15.02 -10.58 -31.30
N ARG A 223 16.10 -11.10 -30.70
CA ARG A 223 17.43 -11.10 -31.34
C ARG A 223 17.41 -11.84 -32.68
N ALA A 224 16.74 -12.98 -32.76
CA ALA A 224 16.63 -13.74 -34.02
C ALA A 224 15.94 -12.91 -35.12
N LEU A 225 14.91 -12.14 -34.77
CA LEU A 225 14.23 -11.24 -35.69
C LEU A 225 15.14 -10.08 -36.12
N GLU A 226 15.88 -9.47 -35.19
CA GLU A 226 16.84 -8.41 -35.50
C GLU A 226 17.94 -8.90 -36.45
N GLU A 227 18.48 -10.10 -36.24
CA GLU A 227 19.47 -10.71 -37.12
C GLU A 227 18.93 -10.98 -38.53
N LEU A 228 17.67 -11.43 -38.63
CA LEU A 228 16.99 -11.64 -39.90
C LEU A 228 16.78 -10.32 -40.66
N ILE A 229 16.40 -9.24 -39.97
CA ILE A 229 16.22 -7.91 -40.57
C ILE A 229 17.58 -7.33 -41.00
N ALA A 230 18.65 -7.56 -40.23
CA ALA A 230 20.00 -7.10 -40.57
C ALA A 230 20.59 -7.80 -41.82
N LEU A 231 20.00 -8.93 -42.24
CA LEU A 231 20.39 -9.71 -43.42
C LEU A 231 19.49 -9.45 -44.64
N SER A 232 18.43 -8.61 -44.52
CA SER A 232 17.50 -8.22 -45.59
C SER A 232 17.84 -6.87 -46.23
#